data_AF-A0A9P0X7B6-F1
#
_entry.id   AF-A0A9P0X7B6-F1
#
_cell.length_a   1.000
_cell.length_b   1.000
_cell.length_c   1.000
_cell.angle_alpha   90.00
_cell.angle_beta   90.00
_cell.angle_gamma   90.00
#
_symmetry.space_group_name_H-M   'P 1'
#
loop_
_entity.id
_entity.type
_entity.pdbx_description
1 polymer ?
#
loop_
_entity_poly.entity_id
_entity_poly.type
_entity_poly.pdbx_seq_one_letter_code
_entity_poly.pdbx_strand_id
1 'polypeptide(L)'
;MILKLFSNESEWIKNIDNFTSPKIQDRTTEATRYILSDLKSYSDKIQAVDDGVPNPKKSDKCLASLAIGQLNSHDVCTIDKSCYGILKNGTNYGYALTHRLLLLQMAHYSRHCSIFSKSEDRYFSNRFCSMLYVEAEFIAIQDFEAGLVDLMLEIMCLCGLHGHAQFLNRTWLERIKRFQTPYGCFGLDVKKMEYTIRQEALRWKLYRTRDYRTLEGLCNEHVTSLAMASYAEAVRFILEIYY
;
A
#
# COMPACT_ATOMS: atom_id res chain seq x y z
N MET A 1 1.65 17.84 12.64
CA MET A 1 0.36 17.97 11.93
C MET A 1 -0.24 16.60 11.59
N ILE A 2 0.50 15.74 10.88
CA ILE A 2 0.09 14.35 10.57
C ILE A 2 -0.11 13.46 11.81
N LEU A 3 0.52 13.80 12.94
CA LEU A 3 0.38 13.09 14.23
C LEU A 3 -1.08 12.82 14.66
N LYS A 4 -2.05 13.66 14.26
CA LYS A 4 -3.47 13.45 14.56
C LYS A 4 -4.07 12.22 13.86
N LEU A 5 -3.45 11.73 12.80
CA LEU A 5 -3.83 10.46 12.21
C LEU A 5 -3.39 9.33 13.14
N PHE A 6 -2.19 9.41 13.69
CA PHE A 6 -1.55 8.33 14.44
C PHE A 6 -1.68 8.45 15.97
N SER A 7 -2.50 9.38 16.49
CA SER A 7 -2.59 9.61 17.95
C SER A 7 -3.54 8.65 18.67
N ASN A 8 -4.43 7.94 17.94
CA ASN A 8 -5.45 7.03 18.49
C ASN A 8 -5.34 5.60 17.92
N GLU A 9 -4.12 5.11 17.72
CA GLU A 9 -3.87 3.79 17.09
C GLU A 9 -4.64 2.63 17.76
N SER A 10 -4.85 2.69 19.09
CA SER A 10 -5.63 1.68 19.82
C SER A 10 -7.11 1.62 19.44
N GLU A 11 -7.66 2.69 18.85
CA GLU A 11 -9.05 2.73 18.37
C GLU A 11 -9.19 2.26 16.92
N TRP A 12 -8.08 2.17 16.18
CA TRP A 12 -8.10 1.71 14.79
C TRP A 12 -8.61 0.27 14.69
N ILE A 13 -8.16 -0.60 15.60
CA ILE A 13 -8.47 -2.03 15.62
C ILE A 13 -9.99 -2.28 15.67
N LYS A 14 -10.76 -1.41 16.34
CA LYS A 14 -12.22 -1.54 16.45
C LYS A 14 -12.96 -1.35 15.13
N ASN A 15 -12.31 -0.75 14.15
CA ASN A 15 -12.92 -0.35 12.87
C ASN A 15 -12.36 -1.14 11.69
N ILE A 16 -11.48 -2.11 11.94
CA ILE A 16 -10.95 -3.01 10.94
C ILE A 16 -12.08 -3.90 10.40
N ASP A 17 -12.18 -4.00 9.08
CA ASP A 17 -13.18 -4.82 8.41
C ASP A 17 -12.81 -6.30 8.55
N ASN A 18 -13.76 -7.16 8.93
CA ASN A 18 -13.55 -8.62 8.91
C ASN A 18 -13.18 -9.11 7.52
N PHE A 19 -12.39 -10.18 7.45
CA PHE A 19 -12.01 -10.75 6.16
C PHE A 19 -13.21 -11.31 5.38
N THR A 20 -13.23 -11.01 4.10
CA THR A 20 -14.17 -11.53 3.11
C THR A 20 -13.42 -12.04 1.89
N SER A 21 -14.00 -13.02 1.19
CA SER A 21 -13.47 -13.57 -0.06
C SER A 21 -14.47 -13.40 -1.22
N PRO A 22 -14.96 -12.18 -1.52
CA PRO A 22 -15.86 -11.97 -2.65
C PRO A 22 -15.16 -12.29 -3.97
N LYS A 23 -15.91 -12.65 -5.01
CA LYS A 23 -15.30 -12.74 -6.34
C LYS A 23 -14.80 -11.35 -6.76
N ILE A 24 -13.52 -11.25 -7.11
CA ILE A 24 -12.95 -10.02 -7.64
C ILE A 24 -13.52 -9.83 -9.04
N GLN A 25 -14.16 -8.68 -9.24
CA GLN A 25 -14.63 -8.27 -10.55
C GLN A 25 -13.52 -7.45 -11.18
N ASP A 26 -13.05 -7.83 -12.38
CA ASP A 26 -12.10 -7.00 -13.10
C ASP A 26 -12.75 -5.63 -13.41
N ARG A 27 -12.21 -4.58 -12.79
CA ARG A 27 -12.62 -3.19 -12.98
C ARG A 27 -11.55 -2.35 -13.69
N THR A 28 -10.52 -2.99 -14.25
CA THR A 28 -9.44 -2.30 -14.94
C THR A 28 -9.92 -1.62 -16.21
N THR A 29 -9.30 -0.47 -16.48
CA THR A 29 -9.54 0.27 -17.72
C THR A 29 -8.72 -0.35 -18.86
N GLU A 30 -9.13 -0.14 -20.11
CA GLU A 30 -8.36 -0.57 -21.28
C GLU A 30 -6.93 0.01 -21.28
N ALA A 31 -6.79 1.27 -20.87
CA ALA A 31 -5.48 1.90 -20.68
C ALA A 31 -4.62 1.16 -19.66
N THR A 32 -5.20 0.76 -18.52
CA THR A 32 -4.48 -0.05 -17.51
C THR A 32 -4.06 -1.40 -18.09
N ARG A 33 -4.96 -2.09 -18.80
CA ARG A 33 -4.62 -3.39 -19.43
C ARG A 33 -3.51 -3.27 -20.47
N TYR A 34 -3.50 -2.19 -21.24
CA TYR A 34 -2.42 -1.91 -22.19
C TYR A 34 -1.08 -1.69 -21.49
N ILE A 35 -1.06 -0.95 -20.37
CA ILE A 35 0.18 -0.76 -19.61
C ILE A 35 0.67 -2.11 -19.04
N LEU A 36 -0.25 -2.95 -18.56
CA LEU A 36 0.05 -4.29 -18.02
C LEU A 36 0.37 -5.35 -19.10
N SER A 37 0.48 -4.99 -20.38
CA SER A 37 0.85 -5.97 -21.42
C SER A 37 2.34 -6.26 -21.48
N ASP A 38 3.18 -5.38 -20.92
CA ASP A 38 4.63 -5.44 -20.99
C ASP A 38 5.27 -4.95 -19.68
N LEU A 39 6.19 -5.73 -19.12
CA LEU A 39 6.84 -5.41 -17.84
C LEU A 39 7.62 -4.10 -17.92
N LYS A 40 8.29 -3.83 -19.04
CA LYS A 40 9.09 -2.61 -19.19
C LYS A 40 8.18 -1.39 -19.24
N SER A 41 7.15 -1.40 -20.08
CA SER A 41 6.13 -0.35 -20.16
C SER A 41 5.50 -0.06 -18.79
N TYR A 42 5.12 -1.12 -18.07
CA TYR A 42 4.57 -0.98 -16.72
C TYR A 42 5.58 -0.38 -15.75
N SER A 43 6.79 -0.93 -15.67
CA SER A 43 7.85 -0.44 -14.80
C SER A 43 8.19 1.03 -15.07
N ASP A 44 8.33 1.43 -16.34
CA ASP A 44 8.64 2.82 -16.72
C ASP A 44 7.53 3.77 -16.24
N LYS A 45 6.26 3.36 -16.35
CA LYS A 45 5.11 4.12 -15.83
C LYS A 45 5.08 4.19 -14.30
N ILE A 46 5.39 3.10 -13.62
CA ILE A 46 5.42 3.05 -12.16
C ILE A 46 6.56 3.92 -11.60
N GLN A 47 7.71 3.95 -12.26
CA GLN A 47 8.85 4.77 -11.85
C GLN A 47 8.64 6.27 -12.10
N ALA A 48 7.76 6.64 -13.04
CA ALA A 48 7.32 8.02 -13.28
C ALA A 48 6.29 8.50 -12.23
N VAL A 49 6.61 8.34 -10.94
CA VAL A 49 5.69 8.59 -9.81
C VAL A 49 5.12 10.02 -9.81
N ASP A 50 5.90 11.00 -10.31
CA ASP A 50 5.49 12.40 -10.37
C ASP A 50 4.36 12.69 -11.39
N ASP A 51 4.18 11.81 -12.39
CA ASP A 51 3.11 11.90 -13.40
C ASP A 51 1.76 11.38 -12.85
N GLY A 52 1.80 10.67 -11.72
CA GLY A 52 0.62 10.15 -11.06
C GLY A 52 -0.29 11.24 -10.49
N VAL A 53 -1.59 10.95 -10.40
CA VAL A 53 -2.56 11.78 -9.66
C VAL A 53 -3.25 10.91 -8.62
N PRO A 54 -2.93 11.05 -7.32
CA PRO A 54 -1.93 11.96 -6.76
C PRO A 54 -0.49 11.50 -7.04
N ASN A 55 0.41 12.48 -7.15
CA ASN A 55 1.84 12.26 -6.95
C ASN A 55 2.17 12.46 -5.46
N PRO A 56 3.41 12.19 -4.99
CA PRO A 56 3.72 12.17 -3.56
C PRO A 56 3.36 13.49 -2.87
N LYS A 57 3.71 14.63 -3.49
CA LYS A 57 3.39 15.96 -2.96
C LYS A 57 1.88 16.20 -2.81
N LYS A 58 1.08 15.77 -3.80
CA LYS A 58 -0.39 15.89 -3.75
C LYS A 58 -0.98 14.95 -2.70
N SER A 59 -0.44 13.74 -2.57
CA SER A 59 -0.88 12.77 -1.56
C SER A 59 -0.62 13.32 -0.15
N ASP A 60 0.60 13.80 0.11
CA ASP A 60 0.98 14.42 1.39
C ASP A 60 0.08 15.60 1.72
N LYS A 61 -0.21 16.48 0.73
CA LYS A 61 -1.16 17.59 0.91
C LYS A 61 -2.54 17.08 1.35
N CYS A 62 -3.04 16.02 0.74
CA CYS A 62 -4.35 15.47 1.07
C CYS A 62 -4.38 14.78 2.44
N LEU A 63 -3.34 14.02 2.79
CA LEU A 63 -3.20 13.43 4.13
C LEU A 63 -3.09 14.51 5.21
N ALA A 64 -2.30 15.55 4.97
CA ALA A 64 -2.21 16.71 5.84
C ALA A 64 -3.56 17.41 6.01
N SER A 65 -4.29 17.62 4.91
CA SER A 65 -5.63 18.21 4.95
C SER A 65 -6.63 17.36 5.72
N LEU A 66 -6.59 16.03 5.57
CA LEU A 66 -7.44 15.10 6.31
C LEU A 66 -7.14 15.15 7.82
N ALA A 67 -5.86 15.22 8.19
CA ALA A 67 -5.42 15.25 9.59
C ALA A 67 -5.96 16.48 10.35
N ILE A 68 -6.11 17.62 9.67
CA ILE A 68 -6.63 18.87 10.26
C ILE A 68 -8.11 19.12 9.96
N GLY A 69 -8.71 18.31 9.10
CA GLY A 69 -10.10 18.42 8.66
C GLY A 69 -11.08 18.34 9.82
N GLN A 70 -12.06 19.24 9.82
CA GLN A 70 -13.17 19.21 10.79
C GLN A 70 -14.17 18.10 10.42
N LEU A 71 -14.76 17.51 11.46
CA LEU A 71 -15.88 16.58 11.36
C LEU A 71 -17.18 17.37 11.31
N ASN A 72 -18.09 17.00 10.41
CA ASN A 72 -19.45 17.52 10.44
C ASN A 72 -20.38 16.63 11.30
N SER A 73 -21.66 16.98 11.38
CA SER A 73 -22.68 16.25 12.15
C SER A 73 -22.99 14.83 11.66
N HIS A 74 -22.42 14.40 10.54
CA HIS A 74 -22.65 13.09 9.91
C HIS A 74 -21.36 12.25 9.84
N ASP A 75 -20.37 12.55 10.67
CA ASP A 75 -19.05 11.90 10.67
C ASP A 75 -18.35 11.99 9.31
N VAL A 76 -18.52 13.10 8.58
CA VAL A 76 -17.79 13.35 7.33
C VAL A 76 -16.65 14.34 7.60
N CYS A 77 -15.44 13.94 7.24
CA CYS A 77 -14.24 14.79 7.30
C CYS A 77 -14.19 15.77 6.14
N THR A 78 -13.94 17.03 6.46
CA THR A 78 -13.66 18.05 5.44
C THR A 78 -12.20 17.96 5.00
N ILE A 79 -11.97 17.87 3.68
CA ILE A 79 -10.63 17.93 3.08
C ILE A 79 -10.55 19.06 2.04
N ASP A 80 -9.35 19.39 1.59
CA ASP A 80 -9.12 20.37 0.52
C ASP A 80 -9.89 19.98 -0.74
N LYS A 81 -10.51 20.98 -1.40
CA LYS A 81 -11.36 20.77 -2.58
C LYS A 81 -10.69 19.94 -3.68
N SER A 82 -9.39 20.11 -3.88
CA SER A 82 -8.62 19.36 -4.88
C SER A 82 -8.52 17.86 -4.56
N CYS A 83 -8.56 17.48 -3.29
CA CYS A 83 -8.44 16.08 -2.85
C CYS A 83 -9.69 15.27 -3.17
N TYR A 84 -10.89 15.88 -3.14
CA TYR A 84 -12.10 15.22 -3.64
C TYR A 84 -11.99 14.86 -5.12
N GLY A 85 -11.42 15.75 -5.93
CA GLY A 85 -11.17 15.52 -7.35
C GLY A 85 -10.15 14.40 -7.59
N ILE A 86 -9.08 14.35 -6.79
CA ILE A 86 -8.07 13.28 -6.82
C ILE A 86 -8.71 11.92 -6.51
N LEU A 87 -9.55 11.85 -5.47
CA LEU A 87 -10.22 10.60 -5.11
C LEU A 87 -11.15 10.09 -6.21
N LYS A 88 -11.88 10.98 -6.89
CA LYS A 88 -12.82 10.58 -7.96
C LYS A 88 -12.14 10.26 -9.28
N ASN A 89 -11.22 11.12 -9.70
CA ASN A 89 -10.72 11.18 -11.09
C ASN A 89 -9.19 11.01 -11.20
N GLY A 90 -8.51 10.59 -10.14
CA GLY A 90 -7.08 10.33 -10.17
C GLY A 90 -6.68 9.16 -11.06
N THR A 91 -5.38 8.93 -11.16
CA THR A 91 -4.78 7.81 -11.88
C THR A 91 -5.25 6.48 -11.27
N ASN A 92 -5.56 5.50 -12.13
CA ASN A 92 -6.16 4.21 -11.77
C ASN A 92 -5.15 3.05 -11.85
N TYR A 93 -3.88 3.30 -11.56
CA TYR A 93 -2.87 2.26 -11.44
C TYR A 93 -1.73 2.70 -10.51
N GLY A 94 -0.92 1.74 -10.06
CA GLY A 94 0.33 1.98 -9.35
C GLY A 94 0.21 2.75 -8.05
N TYR A 95 1.29 3.45 -7.68
CA TYR A 95 1.37 4.25 -6.45
C TYR A 95 0.27 5.32 -6.34
N ALA A 96 -0.15 5.91 -7.45
CA ALA A 96 -1.24 6.88 -7.40
C ALA A 96 -2.56 6.24 -6.95
N LEU A 97 -2.83 5.00 -7.38
CA LEU A 97 -4.02 4.27 -6.96
C LEU A 97 -3.92 3.79 -5.51
N THR A 98 -2.77 3.27 -5.07
CA THR A 98 -2.54 2.89 -3.66
C THR A 98 -2.72 4.10 -2.74
N HIS A 99 -2.22 5.28 -3.12
CA HIS A 99 -2.36 6.49 -2.32
C HIS A 99 -3.79 7.05 -2.26
N ARG A 100 -4.63 6.80 -3.28
CA ARG A 100 -6.07 7.13 -3.22
C ARG A 100 -6.80 6.22 -2.24
N LEU A 101 -6.46 4.94 -2.21
CA LEU A 101 -6.97 3.99 -1.24
C LEU A 101 -6.51 4.34 0.18
N LEU A 102 -5.21 4.63 0.36
CA LEU A 102 -4.63 5.07 1.64
C LEU A 102 -5.41 6.26 2.22
N LEU A 103 -5.74 7.27 1.41
CA LEU A 103 -6.48 8.43 1.89
C LEU A 103 -7.86 8.07 2.46
N LEU A 104 -8.60 7.15 1.82
CA LEU A 104 -9.88 6.64 2.33
C LEU A 104 -9.70 5.85 3.62
N GLN A 105 -8.66 5.02 3.70
CA GLN A 105 -8.36 4.23 4.88
C GLN A 105 -7.95 5.08 6.08
N MET A 106 -7.14 6.12 5.87
CA MET A 106 -6.78 7.05 6.93
C MET A 106 -8.01 7.83 7.42
N ALA A 107 -9.00 8.11 6.57
CA ALA A 107 -10.24 8.73 7.02
C ALA A 107 -11.03 7.76 7.91
N HIS A 108 -11.18 6.51 7.47
CA HIS A 108 -11.95 5.49 8.15
C HIS A 108 -11.30 5.01 9.47
N TYR A 109 -10.06 4.52 9.41
CA TYR A 109 -9.38 3.94 10.57
C TYR A 109 -8.84 5.00 11.53
N SER A 110 -8.26 6.09 11.01
CA SER A 110 -7.54 7.06 11.84
C SER A 110 -8.40 8.23 12.32
N ARG A 111 -9.34 8.70 11.51
CA ARG A 111 -10.21 9.84 11.83
C ARG A 111 -11.64 9.44 12.18
N HIS A 112 -11.99 8.16 12.04
CA HIS A 112 -13.33 7.62 12.26
C HIS A 112 -14.41 8.38 11.48
N CYS A 113 -14.11 8.70 10.23
CA CYS A 113 -14.99 9.49 9.37
C CYS A 113 -15.01 8.97 7.95
N SER A 114 -15.99 9.44 7.18
CA SER A 114 -16.00 9.31 5.72
C SER A 114 -15.52 10.59 5.05
N ILE A 115 -15.00 10.50 3.84
CA ILE A 115 -14.68 11.65 3.00
C ILE A 115 -15.91 12.07 2.21
N PHE A 116 -16.62 11.12 1.60
CA PHE A 116 -17.88 11.40 0.89
C PHE A 116 -19.09 10.93 1.69
N SER A 117 -19.17 9.61 1.91
CA SER A 117 -20.16 8.93 2.74
C SER A 117 -19.68 7.50 2.99
N LYS A 118 -20.20 6.83 4.02
CA LYS A 118 -19.80 5.44 4.34
C LYS A 118 -19.96 4.49 3.15
N SER A 119 -21.04 4.63 2.38
CA SER A 119 -21.31 3.79 1.21
C SER A 119 -20.43 4.16 0.00
N GLU A 120 -20.24 5.45 -0.28
CA GLU A 120 -19.42 5.91 -1.41
C GLU A 120 -17.93 5.60 -1.19
N ASP A 121 -17.42 5.81 0.02
CA ASP A 121 -16.04 5.50 0.39
C ASP A 121 -15.76 4.00 0.31
N ARG A 122 -16.70 3.16 0.79
CA ARG A 122 -16.62 1.71 0.66
C ARG A 122 -16.67 1.28 -0.80
N TYR A 123 -17.52 1.91 -1.63
CA TYR A 123 -17.56 1.65 -3.06
C TYR A 123 -16.21 1.95 -3.72
N PHE A 124 -15.61 3.12 -3.44
CA PHE A 124 -14.31 3.49 -4.00
C PHE A 124 -13.21 2.55 -3.54
N SER A 125 -13.15 2.20 -2.25
CA SER A 125 -12.13 1.30 -1.69
C SER A 125 -12.19 -0.09 -2.36
N ASN A 126 -13.38 -0.69 -2.45
CA ASN A 126 -13.57 -1.97 -3.15
C ASN A 126 -13.21 -1.90 -4.65
N ARG A 127 -13.56 -0.79 -5.31
CA ARG A 127 -13.23 -0.56 -6.72
C ARG A 127 -11.72 -0.44 -6.91
N PHE A 128 -11.02 0.28 -6.04
CA PHE A 128 -9.57 0.43 -6.09
C PHE A 128 -8.88 -0.91 -5.87
N CYS A 129 -9.27 -1.67 -4.84
CA CYS A 129 -8.72 -3.00 -4.62
C CYS A 129 -8.99 -3.95 -5.80
N SER A 130 -10.15 -3.88 -6.44
CA SER A 130 -10.41 -4.68 -7.64
C SER A 130 -9.47 -4.35 -8.82
N MET A 131 -9.08 -3.09 -8.98
CA MET A 131 -8.09 -2.69 -9.99
C MET A 131 -6.66 -3.10 -9.57
N LEU A 132 -6.30 -2.89 -8.30
CA LEU A 132 -5.00 -3.27 -7.74
C LEU A 132 -4.77 -4.78 -7.73
N TYR A 133 -5.83 -5.60 -7.64
CA TYR A 133 -5.69 -7.04 -7.72
C TYR A 133 -5.12 -7.51 -9.06
N VAL A 134 -5.56 -6.90 -10.16
CA VAL A 134 -5.03 -7.21 -11.50
C VAL A 134 -3.56 -6.81 -11.61
N GLU A 135 -3.17 -5.69 -11.00
CA GLU A 135 -1.76 -5.30 -10.91
C GLU A 135 -0.95 -6.28 -10.04
N ALA A 136 -1.48 -6.71 -8.90
CA ALA A 136 -0.83 -7.69 -8.03
C ALA A 136 -0.61 -9.04 -8.74
N GLU A 137 -1.60 -9.53 -9.48
CA GLU A 137 -1.46 -10.73 -10.31
C GLU A 137 -0.36 -10.56 -11.36
N PHE A 138 -0.34 -9.41 -12.05
CA PHE A 138 0.70 -9.12 -13.02
C PHE A 138 2.10 -9.08 -12.38
N ILE A 139 2.28 -8.33 -11.28
CA ILE A 139 3.56 -8.23 -10.56
C ILE A 139 4.02 -9.62 -10.08
N ALA A 140 3.11 -10.45 -9.58
CA ALA A 140 3.43 -11.79 -9.12
C ALA A 140 3.82 -12.74 -10.27
N ILE A 141 3.20 -12.61 -11.44
CA ILE A 141 3.58 -13.36 -12.66
C ILE A 141 4.97 -12.95 -13.14
N GLN A 142 5.28 -11.66 -13.08
CA GLN A 142 6.62 -11.11 -13.39
C GLN A 142 7.62 -11.33 -12.25
N ASP A 143 7.25 -12.12 -11.24
CA ASP A 143 8.11 -12.48 -10.11
C ASP A 143 8.78 -11.25 -9.48
N PHE A 144 8.02 -10.18 -9.24
CA PHE A 144 8.47 -8.95 -8.56
C PHE A 144 9.73 -8.32 -9.17
N GLU A 145 9.99 -8.53 -10.46
CA GLU A 145 11.09 -7.92 -11.18
C GLU A 145 10.95 -6.38 -11.27
N ALA A 146 11.99 -5.71 -11.75
CA ALA A 146 12.02 -4.26 -11.96
C ALA A 146 11.74 -3.40 -10.70
N GLY A 147 11.95 -3.97 -9.50
CA GLY A 147 11.74 -3.26 -8.23
C GLY A 147 10.27 -3.13 -7.83
N LEU A 148 9.38 -3.95 -8.39
CA LEU A 148 7.94 -3.89 -8.14
C LEU A 148 7.51 -4.50 -6.79
N VAL A 149 8.45 -5.01 -5.99
CA VAL A 149 8.16 -5.55 -4.64
C VAL A 149 7.56 -4.50 -3.70
N ASP A 150 7.99 -3.25 -3.82
CA ASP A 150 7.49 -2.15 -3.00
C ASP A 150 5.99 -1.92 -3.25
N LEU A 151 5.63 -1.73 -4.53
CA LEU A 151 4.25 -1.59 -4.96
C LEU A 151 3.40 -2.81 -4.63
N MET A 152 3.92 -4.03 -4.80
CA MET A 152 3.21 -5.25 -4.40
C MET A 152 2.83 -5.22 -2.93
N LEU A 153 3.78 -4.85 -2.07
CA LEU A 153 3.60 -4.81 -0.63
C LEU A 153 2.61 -3.71 -0.21
N GLU A 154 2.61 -2.55 -0.88
CA GLU A 154 1.56 -1.54 -0.70
C GLU A 154 0.17 -2.10 -1.04
N ILE A 155 0.05 -2.79 -2.18
CA ILE A 155 -1.21 -3.39 -2.61
C ILE A 155 -1.71 -4.42 -1.60
N MET A 156 -0.83 -5.34 -1.19
CA MET A 156 -1.17 -6.41 -0.25
C MET A 156 -1.59 -5.84 1.09
N CYS A 157 -0.82 -4.91 1.66
CA CYS A 157 -1.14 -4.27 2.92
C CYS A 157 -2.46 -3.49 2.84
N LEU A 158 -2.63 -2.57 1.89
CA LEU A 158 -3.82 -1.72 1.89
C LEU A 158 -5.09 -2.55 1.63
N CYS A 159 -5.08 -3.47 0.66
CA CYS A 159 -6.28 -4.26 0.38
C CYS A 159 -6.54 -5.38 1.39
N GLY A 160 -5.49 -5.98 1.96
CA GLY A 160 -5.63 -6.93 3.06
C GLY A 160 -6.20 -6.25 4.31
N LEU A 161 -5.77 -5.03 4.64
CA LEU A 161 -6.34 -4.24 5.72
C LEU A 161 -7.84 -3.96 5.52
N HIS A 162 -8.28 -3.76 4.28
CA HIS A 162 -9.69 -3.59 3.90
C HIS A 162 -10.49 -4.91 3.89
N GLY A 163 -9.92 -6.00 4.38
CA GLY A 163 -10.59 -7.29 4.54
C GLY A 163 -10.68 -8.12 3.24
N HIS A 164 -9.87 -7.82 2.22
CA HIS A 164 -9.83 -8.63 1.00
C HIS A 164 -8.84 -9.79 1.13
N ALA A 165 -9.32 -10.97 1.52
CA ALA A 165 -8.48 -12.14 1.80
C ALA A 165 -7.70 -12.66 0.58
N GLN A 166 -8.10 -12.32 -0.65
CA GLN A 166 -7.40 -12.76 -1.87
C GLN A 166 -5.98 -12.18 -1.97
N PHE A 167 -5.73 -11.04 -1.32
CA PHE A 167 -4.40 -10.43 -1.26
C PHE A 167 -3.45 -11.15 -0.30
N LEU A 168 -3.99 -12.01 0.58
CA LEU A 168 -3.22 -12.88 1.48
C LEU A 168 -2.87 -14.21 0.80
N ASN A 169 -2.61 -14.16 -0.50
CA ASN A 169 -2.24 -15.32 -1.29
C ASN A 169 -0.93 -15.91 -0.74
N ARG A 170 -0.98 -17.18 -0.32
CA ARG A 170 0.16 -17.89 0.24
C ARG A 170 1.38 -17.86 -0.67
N THR A 171 1.19 -18.04 -1.98
CA THR A 171 2.30 -18.02 -2.95
C THR A 171 2.98 -16.66 -2.99
N TRP A 172 2.21 -15.57 -2.90
CA TRP A 172 2.77 -14.21 -2.90
C TRP A 172 3.56 -13.96 -1.60
N LEU A 173 2.98 -14.30 -0.45
CA LEU A 173 3.63 -14.18 0.86
C LEU A 173 4.93 -14.99 0.95
N GLU A 174 4.96 -16.22 0.43
CA GLU A 174 6.17 -17.05 0.42
C GLU A 174 7.25 -16.48 -0.51
N ARG A 175 6.87 -15.95 -1.68
CA ARG A 175 7.85 -15.37 -2.60
C ARG A 175 8.43 -14.05 -2.07
N ILE A 176 7.62 -13.22 -1.41
CA ILE A 176 8.09 -11.96 -0.78
C ILE A 176 9.18 -12.23 0.27
N LYS A 177 9.16 -13.39 0.93
CA LYS A 177 10.16 -13.78 1.92
C LYS A 177 11.60 -13.74 1.40
N ARG A 178 11.84 -13.91 0.11
CA ARG A 178 13.19 -13.81 -0.47
C ARG A 178 13.79 -12.39 -0.37
N PHE A 179 12.95 -11.39 -0.17
CA PHE A 179 13.37 -10.02 0.08
C PHE A 179 13.67 -9.77 1.57
N GLN A 180 13.39 -10.75 2.44
CA GLN A 180 13.76 -10.71 3.85
C GLN A 180 15.25 -11.03 4.00
N THR A 181 15.96 -10.18 4.73
CA THR A 181 17.34 -10.40 5.12
C THR A 181 17.44 -11.37 6.29
N PRO A 182 18.62 -11.96 6.56
CA PRO A 182 18.87 -12.73 7.78
C PRO A 182 18.63 -11.95 9.09
N TYR A 183 18.54 -10.62 9.03
CA TYR A 183 18.26 -9.74 10.17
C TYR A 183 16.76 -9.48 10.39
N GLY A 184 15.90 -10.07 9.57
CA GLY A 184 14.44 -9.98 9.68
C GLY A 184 13.81 -8.78 8.97
N CYS A 185 14.59 -7.77 8.58
CA CYS A 185 14.12 -6.64 7.76
C CYS A 185 14.02 -7.02 6.28
N PHE A 186 13.35 -6.19 5.48
CA PHE A 186 13.19 -6.38 4.04
C PHE A 186 13.93 -5.32 3.23
N GLY A 187 14.43 -5.72 2.06
CA GLY A 187 15.06 -4.81 1.09
C GLY A 187 14.40 -4.85 -0.29
N LEU A 188 14.85 -3.97 -1.18
CA LEU A 188 14.25 -3.78 -2.52
C LEU A 188 14.88 -4.67 -3.61
N ASP A 189 16.13 -5.10 -3.43
CA ASP A 189 16.90 -5.80 -4.47
C ASP A 189 17.66 -6.98 -3.87
N VAL A 190 17.18 -8.19 -4.17
CA VAL A 190 17.74 -9.46 -3.68
C VAL A 190 19.21 -9.62 -4.08
N LYS A 191 19.58 -9.27 -5.31
CA LYS A 191 20.95 -9.45 -5.82
C LYS A 191 21.91 -8.53 -5.08
N LYS A 192 21.52 -7.28 -4.89
CA LYS A 192 22.32 -6.31 -4.12
C LYS A 192 22.45 -6.72 -2.66
N MET A 193 21.38 -7.27 -2.06
CA MET A 193 21.41 -7.78 -0.69
C MET A 193 22.38 -8.97 -0.55
N GLU A 194 22.26 -9.97 -1.43
CA GLU A 194 23.14 -11.14 -1.43
C GLU A 194 24.61 -10.76 -1.60
N TYR A 195 24.92 -9.83 -2.51
CA TYR A 195 26.27 -9.33 -2.70
C TYR A 195 26.83 -8.67 -1.42
N THR A 196 26.03 -7.81 -0.79
CA THR A 196 26.44 -7.06 0.41
C THR A 196 26.65 -7.99 1.61
N ILE A 197 25.80 -9.01 1.78
CA ILE A 197 25.94 -10.01 2.84
C ILE A 197 27.22 -10.84 2.64
N ARG A 198 27.52 -11.25 1.40
CA ARG A 198 28.70 -12.08 1.08
C ARG A 198 30.03 -11.39 1.31
N GLN A 199 30.09 -10.06 1.19
CA GLN A 199 31.34 -9.32 1.34
C GLN A 199 31.78 -9.15 2.81
N GLU A 200 31.04 -9.70 3.79
CA GLU A 200 31.28 -9.52 5.24
C GLU A 200 31.48 -8.05 5.66
N ALA A 201 31.06 -7.11 4.80
CA ALA A 201 31.23 -5.68 4.98
C ALA A 201 30.24 -5.10 6.01
N LEU A 202 29.58 -5.96 6.79
CA LEU A 202 28.62 -5.64 7.84
C LEU A 202 29.30 -4.93 9.01
N ARG A 203 29.73 -3.71 8.79
CA ARG A 203 29.91 -2.75 9.86
C ARG A 203 28.51 -2.32 10.25
N TRP A 204 28.10 -2.66 11.47
CA TRP A 204 26.86 -2.17 12.07
C TRP A 204 26.89 -0.64 12.14
N LYS A 205 26.51 -0.01 11.04
CA LYS A 205 26.37 1.42 10.92
C LYS A 205 24.90 1.66 10.64
N LEU A 206 24.20 2.08 11.69
CA LEU A 206 22.86 2.60 11.57
C LEU A 206 22.94 3.98 10.90
N TYR A 207 23.12 4.01 9.59
CA TYR A 207 23.08 5.25 8.81
C TYR A 207 21.71 5.33 8.15
N ARG A 208 20.82 6.17 8.68
CA ARG A 208 19.53 6.47 8.05
C ARG A 208 19.81 7.42 6.88
N THR A 209 19.76 6.93 5.65
CA THR A 209 19.80 7.81 4.47
C THR A 209 18.44 8.47 4.26
N ARG A 210 18.38 9.50 3.39
CA ARG A 210 17.11 10.07 2.91
C ARG A 210 16.20 9.05 2.19
N ASP A 211 16.76 7.93 1.74
CA ASP A 211 16.05 6.91 0.97
C ASP A 211 15.51 5.76 1.84
N TYR A 212 15.34 5.99 3.16
CA TYR A 212 14.82 5.01 4.12
C TYR A 212 15.65 3.72 4.22
N ARG A 213 16.91 3.76 3.78
CA ARG A 213 17.83 2.63 3.82
C ARG A 213 18.56 2.57 5.15
N THR A 214 18.64 1.38 5.73
CA THR A 214 19.44 1.08 6.93
C THR A 214 20.29 -0.17 6.69
N LEU A 215 21.25 -0.44 7.59
CA LEU A 215 22.23 -1.54 7.47
C LEU A 215 22.93 -1.54 6.10
N GLU A 216 23.56 -0.42 5.75
CA GLU A 216 24.27 -0.23 4.47
C GLU A 216 23.43 -0.51 3.20
N GLY A 217 22.11 -0.34 3.32
CA GLY A 217 21.18 -0.53 2.20
C GLY A 217 20.62 -1.94 2.07
N LEU A 218 20.89 -2.82 3.05
CA LEU A 218 20.25 -4.14 3.17
C LEU A 218 18.78 -4.01 3.54
N CYS A 219 18.45 -3.10 4.45
CA CYS A 219 17.08 -2.87 4.89
C CYS A 219 16.51 -1.61 4.26
N ASN A 220 15.22 -1.65 3.93
CA ASN A 220 14.40 -0.49 3.64
C ASN A 220 13.24 -0.42 4.65
N GLU A 221 13.13 0.70 5.35
CA GLU A 221 12.14 0.90 6.43
C GLU A 221 10.69 0.81 5.92
N HIS A 222 10.39 1.39 4.76
CA HIS A 222 9.06 1.39 4.13
C HIS A 222 8.64 -0.03 3.77
N VAL A 223 9.46 -0.73 2.97
CA VAL A 223 9.23 -2.13 2.56
C VAL A 223 9.12 -3.06 3.77
N THR A 224 9.98 -2.86 4.77
CA THR A 224 9.94 -3.67 6.01
C THR A 224 8.61 -3.47 6.74
N SER A 225 8.12 -2.23 6.82
CA SER A 225 6.86 -1.90 7.49
C SER A 225 5.67 -2.49 6.73
N LEU A 226 5.65 -2.38 5.40
CA LEU A 226 4.60 -2.96 4.56
C LEU A 226 4.58 -4.49 4.65
N ALA A 227 5.75 -5.14 4.57
CA ALA A 227 5.87 -6.59 4.72
C ALA A 227 5.36 -7.04 6.09
N MET A 228 5.76 -6.35 7.16
CA MET A 228 5.28 -6.63 8.51
C MET A 228 3.75 -6.53 8.60
N ALA A 229 3.16 -5.48 8.02
CA ALA A 229 1.70 -5.30 7.99
C ALA A 229 1.00 -6.41 7.21
N SER A 230 1.48 -6.77 6.02
CA SER A 230 0.92 -7.86 5.22
C SER A 230 1.00 -9.23 5.93
N TYR A 231 2.10 -9.52 6.63
CA TYR A 231 2.19 -10.75 7.44
C TYR A 231 1.28 -10.71 8.67
N ALA A 232 1.14 -9.56 9.33
CA ALA A 232 0.21 -9.39 10.44
C ALA A 232 -1.24 -9.61 9.99
N GLU A 233 -1.62 -9.12 8.81
CA GLU A 233 -2.92 -9.38 8.20
C GLU A 233 -3.12 -10.87 7.87
N ALA A 234 -2.08 -11.56 7.38
CA ALA A 234 -2.14 -13.01 7.17
C ALA A 234 -2.38 -13.78 8.47
N VAL A 235 -1.70 -13.40 9.56
CA VAL A 235 -1.95 -13.97 10.90
C VAL A 235 -3.36 -13.66 11.36
N ARG A 236 -3.82 -12.42 11.21
CA ARG A 236 -5.18 -11.99 11.56
C ARG A 236 -6.24 -12.80 10.81
N PHE A 237 -6.05 -13.03 9.51
CA PHE A 237 -6.93 -13.87 8.71
C PHE A 237 -7.01 -15.29 9.23
N ILE A 238 -5.86 -15.89 9.59
CA ILE A 238 -5.85 -17.24 10.18
C ILE A 238 -6.65 -17.27 11.47
N LEU A 239 -6.47 -16.26 12.33
CA LEU A 239 -7.17 -16.17 13.61
C LEU A 239 -8.68 -15.90 13.45
N GLU A 240 -9.09 -15.05 12.51
CA GLU A 240 -10.52 -14.72 12.29
C GLU A 240 -11.32 -15.85 11.63
N ILE A 241 -10.67 -16.68 10.81
CA ILE A 241 -11.35 -17.69 9.99
C ILE A 241 -11.28 -19.09 10.59
N TYR A 242 -10.18 -19.44 11.26
CA TYR A 242 -9.94 -20.80 11.74
C TYR A 242 -10.02 -20.98 13.25
N TYR A 243 -10.13 -19.88 14.02
CA TYR A 243 -10.23 -19.89 15.48
C TYR A 243 -11.42 -19.05 15.94
#